data_AF-A0A2N5A1W7-F1
#
_entry.id   AF-A0A2N5A1W7-F1
#
_cell.length_a   1.000
_cell.length_b   1.000
_cell.length_c   1.000
_cell.angle_alpha   90.00
_cell.angle_beta   90.00
_cell.angle_gamma   90.00
#
_symmetry.space_group_name_H-M   'P 1'
#
loop_
_entity.id
_entity.type
_entity.pdbx_description
1 polymer ?
#
loop_
_entity_poly.entity_id
_entity_poly.type
_entity_poly.pdbx_seq_one_letter_code
_entity_poly.pdbx_strand_id
1 'polypeptide(L)' 'VTGESTLLHLDWQGFPVHVQVAGRVAVAAQQTLGLTLRRENLHLFDAASGERLAETR' A
#
# COMPACT_ATOMS: atom_id res chain seq x y z
N VAL A 1 -21.81 -11.87 3.91
CA VAL A 1 -20.54 -11.16 3.66
C VAL A 1 -19.57 -12.14 3.00
N THR A 2 -19.29 -11.98 1.70
CA THR A 2 -18.61 -12.97 0.85
C THR A 2 -17.09 -13.00 0.98
N GLY A 3 -16.46 -12.15 1.81
CA GLY A 3 -15.03 -12.25 2.12
C GLY A 3 -14.11 -12.01 0.92
N GLU A 4 -14.59 -11.29 -0.09
CA GLU A 4 -13.92 -11.06 -1.37
C GLU A 4 -12.67 -10.17 -1.25
N SER A 5 -12.58 -9.38 -0.19
CA SER A 5 -11.36 -8.64 0.13
C SER A 5 -11.19 -8.43 1.63
N THR A 6 -9.95 -8.21 2.04
CA THR A 6 -9.55 -7.80 3.38
C THR A 6 -8.86 -6.44 3.28
N LEU A 7 -9.33 -5.46 4.05
CA LEU A 7 -8.66 -4.18 4.22
C LEU A 7 -7.76 -4.24 5.45
N LEU A 8 -6.48 -3.90 5.27
CA LEU A 8 -5.48 -3.84 6.33
C LEU A 8 -5.09 -2.39 6.58
N HIS A 9 -4.98 -2.02 7.86
CA HIS A 9 -4.34 -0.78 8.30
C HIS A 9 -2.92 -1.11 8.77
N LEU A 10 -1.92 -0.52 8.12
CA LEU A 10 -0.52 -0.76 8.39
C LEU A 10 0.16 0.53 8.80
N ASP A 11 1.16 0.42 9.68
CA ASP A 11 2.18 1.45 9.84
C ASP A 11 3.34 1.12 8.91
N TRP A 12 3.69 2.05 8.02
CA TRP A 12 4.87 1.94 7.16
C TRP A 12 5.83 3.06 7.49
N GLN A 13 6.80 2.78 8.35
CA GLN A 13 7.82 3.74 8.79
C GLN A 13 7.19 5.03 9.39
N GLY A 14 6.14 4.88 10.21
CA GLY A 14 5.42 6.00 10.81
C GLY A 14 4.35 6.63 9.91
N PHE A 15 4.15 6.14 8.68
CA PHE A 15 3.06 6.56 7.81
C PHE A 15 1.92 5.53 7.82
N PRO A 16 0.68 5.94 8.11
CA PRO A 16 -0.46 5.03 8.01
C PRO A 16 -0.75 4.70 6.53
N VAL A 17 -0.86 3.41 6.22
CA VAL A 17 -1.17 2.92 4.87
C VAL A 17 -2.34 1.97 4.91
N HIS A 18 -3.23 2.08 3.93
CA HIS A 18 -4.33 1.15 3.70
C HIS A 18 -3.97 0.19 2.56
N VAL A 19 -4.03 -1.12 2.83
CA VAL A 19 -3.76 -2.16 1.84
C VAL A 19 -4.99 -3.04 1.69
N GLN A 20 -5.51 -3.13 0.47
CA GLN A 20 -6.59 -4.06 0.14
C GLN A 20 -6.00 -5.34 -0.47
N VAL A 21 -6.34 -6.47 0.13
CA VAL A 21 -5.94 -7.80 -0.32
C VAL A 21 -7.17 -8.53 -0.84
N ALA A 22 -7.02 -9.25 -1.95
CA ALA A 22 -8.07 -10.11 -2.46
C ALA A 22 -8.27 -11.32 -1.54
N GLY A 23 -9.52 -11.62 -1.20
CA GLY A 23 -9.88 -12.73 -0.33
C GLY A 23 -9.58 -12.48 1.15
N ARG A 24 -9.49 -13.59 1.90
CA ARG A 24 -9.11 -13.61 3.32
C ARG A 24 -7.62 -13.82 3.45
N VAL A 25 -6.97 -13.01 4.26
CA VAL A 25 -5.55 -13.18 4.61
C VAL A 25 -5.43 -13.50 6.09
N ALA A 26 -4.66 -14.53 6.41
CA ALA A 26 -4.40 -14.91 7.80
C ALA A 26 -3.25 -14.06 8.34
N VAL A 27 -3.60 -12.94 8.98
CA VAL A 27 -2.65 -12.01 9.60
C VAL A 27 -3.09 -11.69 11.02
N ALA A 28 -2.12 -11.51 11.91
CA ALA A 28 -2.36 -11.07 13.27
C ALA A 28 -2.09 -9.56 13.41
N ALA A 29 -2.69 -8.94 14.44
CA ALA A 29 -2.33 -7.57 14.80
C ALA A 29 -0.83 -7.48 15.13
N GLN A 30 -0.20 -6.37 14.75
CA GLN A 30 1.23 -6.10 14.97
C GLN A 30 2.21 -7.04 14.23
N GLN A 31 1.71 -7.98 13.42
CA GLN A 31 2.56 -8.80 12.56
C GLN A 31 3.23 -7.93 11.48
N THR A 32 4.54 -8.11 11.28
CA THR A 32 5.24 -7.54 10.13
C THR A 32 4.88 -8.28 8.85
N LEU A 33 4.52 -7.54 7.80
CA LEU A 33 4.16 -8.09 6.50
C LEU A 33 5.14 -7.61 5.42
N GLY A 34 5.60 -8.55 4.58
CA GLY A 34 6.30 -8.19 3.35
C GLY A 34 5.30 -7.80 2.28
N LEU A 35 5.45 -6.61 1.69
CA LEU A 35 4.61 -6.13 0.59
C LEU A 35 5.44 -6.06 -0.69
N THR A 36 4.88 -6.56 -1.79
CA THR A 36 5.44 -6.37 -3.13
C THR A 36 4.64 -5.30 -3.84
N LEU A 37 5.31 -4.25 -4.30
CA LEU A 37 4.70 -3.17 -5.07
C LEU A 37 4.90 -3.41 -6.57
N ARG A 38 3.84 -3.16 -7.34
CA ARG A 38 3.90 -3.10 -8.81
C ARG A 38 4.45 -1.74 -9.19
N ARG A 39 5.63 -1.70 -9.81
CA ARG A 39 6.32 -0.46 -10.16
C ARG A 39 5.46 0.40 -11.09
N GLU A 40 4.74 -0.23 -12.01
CA GLU A 40 3.82 0.40 -12.95
C GLU A 40 2.65 1.16 -12.28
N ASN A 41 2.37 0.87 -11.01
CA ASN A 41 1.33 1.53 -10.23
C ASN A 41 1.91 2.42 -9.11
N LEU A 42 3.22 2.66 -9.10
CA LEU A 42 3.85 3.58 -8.17
C LEU A 42 3.80 5.00 -8.72
N HIS A 43 3.26 5.93 -7.94
CA HIS A 43 3.23 7.34 -8.29
C HIS A 43 4.15 8.11 -7.35
N LEU A 44 5.12 8.82 -7.92
CA LEU A 44 6.03 9.69 -7.18
C LEU A 44 5.61 11.15 -7.37
N PHE A 45 5.74 11.94 -6.32
CA PHE A 45 5.38 13.35 -6.30
C PHE A 45 6.53 14.16 -5.70
N ASP A 46 6.73 15.36 -6.21
CA ASP A 46 7.65 16.33 -5.62
C ASP A 46 7.09 16.81 -4.27
N ALA A 47 7.93 16.81 -3.23
CA ALA A 47 7.48 17.09 -1.86
C ALA A 47 7.14 18.57 -1.61
N ALA A 48 7.70 19.50 -2.39
CA ALA A 48 7.49 20.93 -2.20
C ALA A 48 6.29 21.45 -3.00
N SER A 49 6.19 21.04 -4.27
CA SER A 49 5.15 21.48 -5.19
C SER A 49 3.92 20.56 -5.22
N GLY A 50 4.07 19.29 -4.82
CA GLY A 50 3.02 18.29 -4.95
C GLY A 50 2.81 17.79 -6.38
N GLU A 51 3.61 18.26 -7.34
CA GLU A 51 3.51 17.85 -8.74
C GLU A 51 3.94 16.39 -8.92
N ARG A 52 3.25 15.69 -9.83
CA ARG A 52 3.60 14.30 -10.13
C ARG A 52 4.93 14.27 -10.89
N LEU A 53 5.89 13.51 -10.37
CA LEU A 53 7.14 13.25 -11.08
C LEU A 53 6.84 12.33 -12.27
N ALA A 54 7.10 12.81 -13.48
CA ALA A 54 6.94 12.01 -14.68
C ALA A 54 7.94 10.84 -14.66
N GLU A 55 7.47 9.64 -15.02
CA GLU A 55 8.38 8.54 -15.30
C GLU A 55 9.20 8.91 -16.53
N THR A 56 10.49 9.22 -16.32
CA THR A 56 11.42 9.38 -17.43
C THR A 56 11.68 7.98 -17.97
N ARG A 57 11.29 7.77 -19.22
CA ARG A 57 11.37 6.49 -19.93
C ARG A 57 12.81 6.08 -20.21
#